data_AF-A0A9D4LU42-F1
#
_entry.id   AF-A0A9D4LU42-F1
#
_cell.length_a   1.000
_cell.length_b   1.000
_cell.length_c   1.000
_cell.angle_alpha   90.00
_cell.angle_beta   90.00
_cell.angle_gamma   90.00
#
_symmetry.space_group_name_H-M   'P 1'
#
loop_
_entity.id
_entity.type
_entity.pdbx_description
1 polymer ?
#
loop_
_entity_poly.entity_id
_entity_poly.type
_entity_poly.pdbx_seq_one_letter_code
_entity_poly.pdbx_strand_id
1 'polypeptide(L)'
;MSDSHSVHSVPGMAFFDHLKQLRSPKERLRDSVTKNDVQELLTLLAEGIDPNMPLNKYGDNTAIHLAAVLGHFLCIKELINAGVDCDLPNGNDITPLFNAARREHVLAMKMLLRHSHSCHGLSTLWYDGRWTEFLHSSASDSVLTALLISSPDINRMRKNLTSNILASSFHRKFYQSVYAFFLTGYHCDDTSNFIDKVKKAINDQSNSEDASNGDTPADKFLLQTDSLLNMKCTHRLQHLCRLKVRNSFHNCNVFYGSEQLHLPTSLKKYLLYEGEL
;
A
#
# COMPACT_ATOMS: atom_id res chain seq x y z
N MET A 1 62.91 34.40 4.14
CA MET A 1 62.34 33.73 5.33
C MET A 1 60.97 33.24 4.93
N SER A 2 60.95 31.99 4.50
CA SER A 2 59.82 31.25 3.95
C SER A 2 58.95 30.67 5.07
N ASP A 3 57.64 30.74 4.84
CA ASP A 3 56.56 29.84 5.24
C ASP A 3 56.37 29.45 6.71
N SER A 4 55.19 29.78 7.24
CA SER A 4 54.24 28.72 7.64
C SER A 4 52.85 29.32 7.88
N HIS A 5 51.98 29.20 6.88
CA HIS A 5 50.53 29.23 7.07
C HIS A 5 50.14 28.13 8.06
N SER A 6 49.71 28.50 9.26
CA SER A 6 49.04 27.58 10.17
C SER A 6 47.63 27.31 9.64
N VAL A 7 47.53 26.33 8.75
CA VAL A 7 46.27 25.72 8.34
C VAL A 7 45.66 25.12 9.61
N HIS A 8 44.66 25.77 10.19
CA HIS A 8 43.78 25.14 11.17
C HIS A 8 43.20 23.89 10.49
N SER A 9 43.66 22.72 10.93
CA SER A 9 43.13 21.45 10.46
C SER A 9 41.64 21.42 10.78
N VAL A 10 40.81 21.50 9.73
CA VAL A 10 39.38 21.17 9.80
C VAL A 10 39.26 19.84 10.55
N PRO A 11 38.38 19.68 11.55
CA PRO A 11 38.20 18.41 12.24
C PRO A 11 37.91 17.33 11.20
N GLY A 12 38.88 16.44 10.97
CA GLY A 12 38.82 15.43 9.93
C GLY A 12 37.69 14.44 10.18
N MET A 13 37.33 13.66 9.15
CA MET A 13 36.27 12.63 9.20
C MET A 13 36.28 11.79 10.50
N ALA A 14 37.46 11.49 11.05
CA ALA A 14 37.63 10.78 12.31
C ALA A 14 36.94 11.42 13.53
N PHE A 15 36.87 12.76 13.62
CA PHE A 15 36.16 13.46 14.70
C PHE A 15 34.64 13.31 14.57
N PHE A 16 34.12 13.39 13.34
CA PHE A 16 32.71 13.15 13.06
C PHE A 16 32.31 11.69 13.26
N ASP A 17 33.19 10.74 12.92
CA ASP A 17 32.97 9.32 13.18
C ASP A 17 32.98 9.01 14.68
N HIS A 18 33.82 9.70 15.47
CA HIS A 18 33.81 9.58 16.93
C HIS A 18 32.54 10.16 17.58
N LEU A 19 32.00 11.27 17.03
CA LEU A 19 30.70 11.82 17.45
C LEU A 19 29.51 10.94 17.06
N LYS A 20 29.60 10.17 15.97
CA LYS A 20 28.58 9.17 15.60
C LYS A 20 28.56 8.02 16.61
N GLN A 21 29.71 7.60 17.14
CA GLN A 21 29.81 6.57 18.19
C GLN A 21 29.27 7.03 19.55
N LEU A 22 29.17 8.34 19.79
CA LEU A 22 28.62 8.92 21.04
C LEU A 22 27.09 8.95 21.10
N ARG A 23 26.39 8.80 19.95
CA ARG A 23 24.93 8.64 19.92
C ARG A 23 24.53 7.21 20.24
N SER A 24 23.45 7.04 20.99
CA SER A 24 22.96 5.68 21.30
C SER A 24 22.62 4.92 20.01
N PRO A 25 22.83 3.60 19.94
CA PRO A 25 22.49 2.80 18.76
C PRO A 25 21.03 2.99 18.32
N LYS A 26 20.13 3.16 19.29
CA LYS A 26 18.71 3.53 19.08
C LYS A 26 18.55 4.82 18.29
N GLU A 27 19.28 5.87 18.66
CA GLU A 27 19.19 7.17 18.00
C GLU A 27 19.80 7.14 16.60
N ARG A 28 20.93 6.44 16.41
CA ARG A 28 21.52 6.24 15.07
C ARG A 28 20.55 5.52 14.15
N LEU A 29 19.94 4.42 14.62
CA LEU A 29 18.94 3.68 13.84
C LEU A 29 17.72 4.54 13.52
N ARG A 30 17.20 5.28 14.52
CA ARG A 30 16.08 6.21 14.28
C ARG A 30 16.44 7.31 13.28
N ASP A 31 17.60 7.93 13.40
CA ASP A 31 18.03 9.04 12.56
C ASP A 31 18.23 8.57 11.11
N SER A 32 18.84 7.39 10.89
CA SER A 32 19.03 6.81 9.56
C SER A 32 17.68 6.58 8.84
N VAL A 33 16.72 5.95 9.52
CA VAL A 33 15.37 5.74 8.98
C VAL A 33 14.64 7.06 8.77
N THR A 34 14.77 8.03 9.69
CA THR A 34 14.09 9.32 9.60
C THR A 34 14.60 10.16 8.42
N LYS A 35 15.88 10.05 8.10
CA LYS A 35 16.52 10.77 6.98
C LYS A 35 16.46 10.02 5.65
N ASN A 36 15.90 8.80 5.63
CA ASN A 36 15.96 7.89 4.50
C ASN A 36 17.40 7.54 4.09
N ASP A 37 18.33 7.52 5.04
CA ASP A 37 19.73 7.13 4.80
C ASP A 37 19.84 5.59 4.80
N VAL A 38 19.62 5.02 3.63
CA VAL A 38 19.67 3.57 3.40
C VAL A 38 21.08 3.02 3.66
N GLN A 39 22.12 3.80 3.37
CA GLN A 39 23.50 3.35 3.53
C GLN A 39 23.90 3.27 5.01
N GLU A 40 23.54 4.28 5.80
CA GLU A 40 23.72 4.24 7.24
C GLU A 40 22.88 3.11 7.86
N LEU A 41 21.63 2.94 7.43
CA LEU A 41 20.78 1.83 7.87
C LEU A 41 21.43 0.46 7.63
N LEU A 42 21.93 0.20 6.42
CA LEU A 42 22.61 -1.07 6.10
C LEU A 42 23.87 -1.28 6.94
N THR A 43 24.62 -0.21 7.22
CA THR A 43 25.80 -0.26 8.08
C THR A 43 25.41 -0.65 9.50
N LEU A 44 24.35 -0.06 10.05
CA LEU A 44 23.84 -0.36 11.39
C LEU A 44 23.31 -1.81 11.49
N LEU A 45 22.64 -2.30 10.46
CA LEU A 45 22.18 -3.69 10.39
C LEU A 45 23.37 -4.67 10.34
N ALA A 46 24.42 -4.33 9.59
CA ALA A 46 25.65 -5.11 9.54
C ALA A 46 26.46 -5.06 10.86
N GLU A 47 26.37 -3.97 11.62
CA GLU A 47 26.88 -3.86 12.99
C GLU A 47 26.12 -4.77 13.99
N GLY A 48 25.01 -5.40 13.58
CA GLY A 48 24.20 -6.29 14.41
C GLY A 48 23.20 -5.55 15.31
N ILE A 49 22.88 -4.30 14.99
CA ILE A 49 21.86 -3.54 15.72
C ILE A 49 20.48 -4.13 15.39
N ASP A 50 19.72 -4.48 16.43
CA ASP A 50 18.39 -5.07 16.29
C ASP A 50 17.39 -4.06 15.67
N PRO A 51 16.89 -4.29 14.45
CA PRO A 51 15.89 -3.42 13.82
C PRO A 51 14.50 -3.46 14.47
N ASN A 52 14.22 -4.48 15.29
CA ASN A 52 12.95 -4.65 16.00
C ASN A 52 12.89 -3.87 17.32
N MET A 53 13.98 -3.20 17.69
CA MET A 53 13.99 -2.38 18.89
C MET A 53 13.00 -1.21 18.77
N PRO A 54 12.30 -0.83 19.85
CA PRO A 54 11.40 0.32 19.84
C PRO A 54 12.21 1.61 19.73
N LEU A 55 11.93 2.42 18.70
CA LEU A 55 12.67 3.65 18.37
C LEU A 55 12.06 4.91 18.97
N ASN A 56 10.78 4.87 19.36
CA ASN A 56 10.12 5.96 20.06
C ASN A 56 9.85 5.60 21.53
N LYS A 57 9.31 6.57 22.28
CA LYS A 57 8.97 6.42 23.70
C LYS A 57 7.51 5.97 23.90
N TYR A 58 6.67 6.16 22.89
CA TYR A 58 5.22 5.94 22.96
C TYR A 58 4.76 5.05 21.81
N GLY A 59 4.16 3.91 22.11
CA GLY A 59 3.59 3.00 21.12
C GLY A 59 4.60 2.10 20.42
N ASP A 60 5.83 1.97 20.92
CA ASP A 60 6.83 0.96 20.52
C ASP A 60 7.02 0.80 19.00
N ASN A 61 7.10 1.92 18.26
CA ASN A 61 7.37 1.88 16.83
C ASN A 61 8.81 1.39 16.58
N THR A 62 8.93 0.31 15.83
CA THR A 62 10.22 -0.22 15.34
C THR A 62 10.67 0.53 14.07
N ALA A 63 11.84 0.18 13.54
CA ALA A 63 12.39 0.78 12.33
C ALA A 63 11.42 0.72 11.14
N ILE A 64 10.74 -0.42 10.95
CA ILE A 64 9.82 -0.61 9.82
C ILE A 64 8.54 0.22 9.97
N HIS A 65 8.07 0.44 11.20
CA HIS A 65 6.93 1.33 11.47
C HIS A 65 7.26 2.77 11.10
N LEU A 66 8.43 3.27 11.51
CA LEU A 66 8.86 4.63 11.16
C LEU A 66 9.06 4.80 9.66
N ALA A 67 9.72 3.83 9.01
CA ALA A 67 9.90 3.84 7.56
C ALA A 67 8.54 3.87 6.82
N ALA A 68 7.55 3.13 7.31
CA ALA A 68 6.19 3.13 6.77
C ALA A 68 5.45 4.46 6.99
N VAL A 69 5.57 5.08 8.17
CA VAL A 69 4.98 6.42 8.43
C VAL A 69 5.58 7.48 7.50
N LEU A 70 6.86 7.36 7.16
CA LEU A 70 7.57 8.33 6.32
C LEU A 70 7.56 7.99 4.82
N GLY A 71 7.04 6.81 4.45
CA GLY A 71 6.98 6.36 3.06
C GLY A 71 8.33 5.92 2.47
N HIS A 72 9.32 5.65 3.32
CA HIS A 72 10.68 5.28 2.95
C HIS A 72 10.74 3.81 2.50
N PHE A 73 10.21 3.53 1.31
CA PHE A 73 10.05 2.17 0.79
C PHE A 73 11.37 1.42 0.60
N LEU A 74 12.49 2.13 0.35
CA LEU A 74 13.82 1.52 0.29
C LEU A 74 14.29 1.05 1.66
N CYS A 75 14.11 1.86 2.71
CA CYS A 75 14.37 1.43 4.09
C CYS A 75 13.51 0.22 4.46
N ILE A 76 12.22 0.22 4.09
CA ILE A 76 11.33 -0.95 4.31
C ILE A 76 11.90 -2.19 3.64
N LYS A 77 12.34 -2.08 2.39
CA LYS A 77 12.93 -3.20 1.63
C LYS A 77 14.14 -3.78 2.37
N GLU A 78 15.08 -2.94 2.78
CA GLU A 78 16.30 -3.42 3.44
C GLU A 78 16.04 -3.96 4.84
N LEU A 79 15.07 -3.40 5.58
CA LEU A 79 14.63 -3.94 6.87
C LEU A 79 14.02 -5.34 6.71
N ILE A 80 13.20 -5.56 5.69
CA ILE A 80 12.62 -6.87 5.38
C ILE A 80 13.71 -7.85 4.97
N ASN A 81 14.69 -7.43 4.16
CA ASN A 81 15.84 -8.26 3.78
C ASN A 81 16.67 -8.67 5.00
N ALA A 82 16.71 -7.84 6.05
CA ALA A 82 17.35 -8.15 7.33
C ALA A 82 16.52 -9.09 8.23
N GLY A 83 15.39 -9.60 7.74
CA GLY A 83 14.55 -10.57 8.46
C GLY A 83 13.53 -9.95 9.41
N VAL A 84 13.25 -8.65 9.30
CA VAL A 84 12.18 -8.00 10.07
C VAL A 84 10.82 -8.51 9.59
N ASP A 85 10.00 -9.00 10.52
CA ASP A 85 8.61 -9.31 10.24
C ASP A 85 7.80 -8.01 10.06
N CYS A 86 7.31 -7.80 8.84
CA CYS A 86 6.58 -6.59 8.47
C CYS A 86 5.09 -6.61 8.85
N ASP A 87 4.59 -7.74 9.36
CA ASP A 87 3.19 -7.91 9.76
C ASP A 87 2.97 -7.61 11.26
N LEU A 88 4.04 -7.55 12.06
CA LEU A 88 3.94 -7.32 13.49
C LEU A 88 3.44 -5.91 13.83
N PRO A 89 2.40 -5.78 14.68
CA PRO A 89 1.98 -4.49 15.18
C PRO A 89 2.96 -3.94 16.23
N ASN A 90 2.97 -2.63 16.36
CA ASN A 90 3.63 -1.94 17.47
C ASN A 90 2.81 -2.05 18.78
N GLY A 91 3.27 -1.40 19.85
CA GLY A 91 2.62 -1.42 21.17
C GLY A 91 1.22 -0.79 21.24
N ASN A 92 0.72 -0.19 20.15
CA ASN A 92 -0.63 0.35 20.01
C ASN A 92 -1.50 -0.49 19.04
N ASP A 93 -1.12 -1.74 18.75
CA ASP A 93 -1.77 -2.61 17.76
C ASP A 93 -1.75 -2.05 16.32
N ILE A 94 -0.84 -1.12 16.02
CA ILE A 94 -0.71 -0.49 14.71
C ILE A 94 0.35 -1.24 13.90
N THR A 95 -0.02 -1.80 12.76
CA THR A 95 0.94 -2.44 11.83
C THR A 95 1.65 -1.42 10.94
N PRO A 96 2.82 -1.77 10.35
CA PRO A 96 3.50 -0.91 9.39
C PRO A 96 2.61 -0.55 8.19
N LEU A 97 1.79 -1.51 7.72
CA LEU A 97 0.85 -1.28 6.62
C LEU A 97 -0.16 -0.17 6.96
N PHE A 98 -0.58 -0.03 8.23
CA PHE A 98 -1.42 1.09 8.66
C PHE A 98 -0.79 2.41 8.38
N ASN A 99 0.46 2.52 8.81
CA ASN A 99 1.15 3.78 8.85
C ASN A 99 1.40 4.27 7.43
N ALA A 100 1.76 3.35 6.53
CA ALA A 100 1.87 3.64 5.11
C ALA A 100 0.51 4.04 4.51
N ALA A 101 -0.57 3.31 4.78
CA ALA A 101 -1.91 3.61 4.24
C ALA A 101 -2.47 4.94 4.77
N ARG A 102 -2.33 5.19 6.07
CA ARG A 102 -2.79 6.41 6.75
C ARG A 102 -2.09 7.67 6.26
N ARG A 103 -0.85 7.52 5.79
CA ARG A 103 -0.03 8.60 5.22
C ARG A 103 -0.02 8.62 3.69
N GLU A 104 -0.85 7.78 3.06
CA GLU A 104 -1.01 7.65 1.62
C GLU A 104 0.27 7.26 0.86
N HIS A 105 1.18 6.55 1.52
CA HIS A 105 2.43 6.09 0.92
C HIS A 105 2.24 4.78 0.15
N VAL A 106 1.61 4.88 -1.04
CA VAL A 106 1.23 3.73 -1.88
C VAL A 106 2.42 2.83 -2.22
N LEU A 107 3.61 3.38 -2.50
CA LEU A 107 4.80 2.57 -2.78
C LEU A 107 5.26 1.78 -1.56
N ALA A 108 5.25 2.39 -0.38
CA ALA A 108 5.56 1.69 0.87
C ALA A 108 4.53 0.59 1.15
N MET A 109 3.24 0.85 0.91
CA MET A 109 2.19 -0.17 1.03
C MET A 109 2.46 -1.36 0.09
N LYS A 110 2.71 -1.10 -1.20
CA LYS A 110 2.98 -2.17 -2.18
C LYS A 110 4.21 -2.98 -1.79
N MET A 111 5.26 -2.34 -1.28
CA MET A 111 6.43 -3.04 -0.76
C MET A 111 6.08 -3.93 0.43
N LEU A 112 5.36 -3.41 1.43
CA LEU A 112 4.92 -4.20 2.58
C LEU A 112 4.04 -5.37 2.16
N LEU A 113 3.06 -5.15 1.27
CA LEU A 113 2.12 -6.18 0.81
C LEU A 113 2.82 -7.31 0.04
N ARG A 114 3.84 -7.00 -0.77
CA ARG A 114 4.62 -8.01 -1.50
C ARG A 114 5.43 -8.92 -0.61
N HIS A 115 5.75 -8.48 0.61
CA HIS A 115 6.57 -9.22 1.57
C HIS A 115 5.80 -9.65 2.83
N SER A 116 4.55 -9.22 2.96
CA SER A 116 3.60 -9.66 3.96
C SER A 116 3.14 -11.06 3.63
N HIS A 117 3.42 -12.02 4.50
CA HIS A 117 3.06 -13.42 4.31
C HIS A 117 1.63 -13.68 4.79
N SER A 118 1.08 -12.75 5.59
CA SER A 118 -0.19 -12.91 6.26
C SER A 118 -1.29 -12.04 5.64
N CYS A 119 -2.49 -12.60 5.49
CA CYS A 119 -3.69 -11.80 5.27
C CYS A 119 -4.19 -11.13 6.56
N HIS A 120 -3.59 -11.41 7.73
CA HIS A 120 -4.06 -10.90 9.01
C HIS A 120 -3.97 -9.37 9.08
N GLY A 121 -2.86 -8.79 8.60
CA GLY A 121 -2.69 -7.35 8.50
C GLY A 121 -3.78 -6.70 7.65
N LEU A 122 -4.25 -7.36 6.59
CA LEU A 122 -5.41 -6.95 5.78
C LEU A 122 -6.74 -7.13 6.54
N SER A 123 -6.89 -8.22 7.28
CA SER A 123 -8.12 -8.49 8.06
C SER A 123 -8.34 -7.42 9.14
N THR A 124 -7.30 -7.00 9.83
CA THR A 124 -7.37 -5.93 10.84
C THR A 124 -7.85 -4.61 10.22
N LEU A 125 -7.49 -4.32 8.96
CA LEU A 125 -7.98 -3.13 8.22
C LEU A 125 -9.51 -3.09 8.16
N TRP A 126 -10.11 -4.24 7.90
CA TRP A 126 -11.54 -4.36 7.57
C TRP A 126 -12.40 -4.64 8.80
N TYR A 127 -11.83 -5.19 9.87
CA TYR A 127 -12.55 -5.55 11.09
C TYR A 127 -12.36 -4.54 12.23
N ASP A 128 -11.21 -3.86 12.33
CA ASP A 128 -10.97 -2.83 13.35
C ASP A 128 -11.72 -1.52 13.00
N GLY A 129 -12.54 -1.05 13.94
CA GLY A 129 -13.35 0.15 13.79
C GLY A 129 -12.50 1.40 13.53
N ARG A 130 -11.31 1.50 14.15
CA ARG A 130 -10.43 2.68 14.01
C ARG A 130 -9.90 2.85 12.58
N TRP A 131 -9.57 1.74 11.93
CA TRP A 131 -9.08 1.72 10.56
C TRP A 131 -10.18 1.89 9.55
N THR A 132 -11.31 1.23 9.80
CA THR A 132 -12.51 1.31 8.96
C THR A 132 -12.99 2.76 8.86
N GLU A 133 -12.97 3.53 9.94
CA GLU A 133 -13.31 4.95 9.95
C GLU A 133 -12.35 5.80 9.10
N PHE A 134 -11.05 5.57 9.22
CA PHE A 134 -10.05 6.24 8.38
C PHE A 134 -10.25 5.94 6.89
N LEU A 135 -10.46 4.66 6.54
CA LEU A 135 -10.64 4.23 5.14
C LEU A 135 -11.85 4.89 4.49
N HIS A 136 -12.95 5.07 5.24
CA HIS A 136 -14.14 5.73 4.72
C HIS A 136 -14.00 7.26 4.63
N SER A 137 -13.42 7.89 5.66
CA SER A 137 -13.38 9.34 5.76
C SER A 137 -12.28 9.99 4.91
N SER A 138 -11.12 9.34 4.83
CA SER A 138 -9.88 10.03 4.50
C SER A 138 -9.07 9.36 3.40
N ALA A 139 -9.12 8.03 3.24
CA ALA A 139 -8.30 7.34 2.25
C ALA A 139 -8.59 7.79 0.81
N SER A 140 -7.52 7.98 0.02
CA SER A 140 -7.60 8.21 -1.43
C SER A 140 -7.95 6.95 -2.22
N ASP A 141 -8.41 7.17 -3.45
CA ASP A 141 -8.77 6.11 -4.41
C ASP A 141 -7.61 5.13 -4.63
N SER A 142 -6.38 5.63 -4.73
CA SER A 142 -5.18 4.80 -4.93
C SER A 142 -4.89 3.86 -3.76
N VAL A 143 -5.05 4.33 -2.52
CA VAL A 143 -4.87 3.52 -1.31
C VAL A 143 -5.94 2.44 -1.25
N LEU A 144 -7.20 2.80 -1.46
CA LEU A 144 -8.32 1.86 -1.47
C LEU A 144 -8.15 0.81 -2.56
N THR A 145 -7.84 1.21 -3.79
CA THR A 145 -7.56 0.28 -4.90
C THR A 145 -6.47 -0.72 -4.53
N ALA A 146 -5.35 -0.25 -3.98
CA ALA A 146 -4.24 -1.13 -3.62
C ALA A 146 -4.67 -2.18 -2.57
N LEU A 147 -5.43 -1.76 -1.54
CA LEU A 147 -5.93 -2.66 -0.49
C LEU A 147 -6.97 -3.66 -1.02
N LEU A 148 -7.87 -3.22 -1.90
CA LEU A 148 -8.88 -4.06 -2.53
C LEU A 148 -8.23 -5.14 -3.39
N ILE A 149 -7.31 -4.76 -4.29
CA ILE A 149 -6.58 -5.69 -5.15
C ILE A 149 -5.77 -6.70 -4.33
N SER A 150 -5.24 -6.28 -3.18
CA SER A 150 -4.48 -7.16 -2.28
C SER A 150 -5.32 -8.19 -1.56
N SER A 151 -6.61 -7.91 -1.37
CA SER A 151 -7.52 -8.76 -0.60
C SER A 151 -7.90 -10.03 -1.38
N PRO A 152 -7.66 -11.24 -0.84
CA PRO A 152 -7.98 -12.50 -1.52
C PRO A 152 -9.47 -12.73 -1.73
N ASP A 153 -10.27 -12.51 -0.68
CA ASP A 153 -11.72 -12.72 -0.67
C ASP A 153 -12.41 -11.49 -0.06
N ILE A 154 -12.94 -10.66 -0.95
CA ILE A 154 -13.58 -9.40 -0.59
C ILE A 154 -14.94 -9.58 0.09
N ASN A 155 -15.59 -10.74 -0.09
CA ASN A 155 -16.93 -10.99 0.42
C ASN A 155 -16.94 -11.28 1.94
N ARG A 156 -15.77 -11.51 2.54
CA ARG A 156 -15.63 -11.67 4.01
C ARG A 156 -15.66 -10.35 4.77
N MET A 157 -15.56 -9.22 4.09
CA MET A 157 -15.53 -7.91 4.75
C MET A 157 -16.90 -7.54 5.35
N ARG A 158 -16.93 -6.57 6.28
CA ARG A 158 -18.18 -6.08 6.89
C ARG A 158 -19.14 -5.54 5.82
N LYS A 159 -20.44 -5.83 5.97
CA LYS A 159 -21.53 -5.33 5.09
C LYS A 159 -21.53 -3.80 4.91
N ASN A 160 -21.16 -3.05 5.96
CA ASN A 160 -21.21 -1.58 5.92
C ASN A 160 -20.04 -0.94 5.16
N LEU A 161 -18.89 -1.62 5.07
CA LEU A 161 -17.72 -1.12 4.33
C LEU A 161 -18.02 -1.07 2.83
N THR A 162 -18.70 -2.09 2.32
CA THR A 162 -19.19 -2.11 0.94
C THR A 162 -20.05 -0.89 0.64
N SER A 163 -21.10 -0.67 1.44
CA SER A 163 -22.01 0.48 1.25
C SER A 163 -21.27 1.82 1.31
N ASN A 164 -20.20 1.93 2.11
CA ASN A 164 -19.45 3.16 2.27
C ASN A 164 -18.44 3.42 1.14
N ILE A 165 -17.74 2.40 0.64
CA ILE A 165 -16.90 2.53 -0.57
C ILE A 165 -17.79 2.89 -1.76
N LEU A 166 -18.95 2.23 -1.88
CA LEU A 166 -19.94 2.48 -2.91
C LEU A 166 -20.63 3.86 -2.75
N ALA A 167 -20.82 4.37 -1.54
CA ALA A 167 -21.32 5.73 -1.33
C ALA A 167 -20.25 6.78 -1.64
N SER A 168 -18.99 6.50 -1.28
CA SER A 168 -17.85 7.40 -1.53
C SER A 168 -17.58 7.60 -3.02
N SER A 169 -17.96 6.66 -3.88
CA SER A 169 -17.81 6.80 -5.33
C SER A 169 -18.66 7.90 -5.93
N PHE A 170 -19.86 8.16 -5.38
CA PHE A 170 -20.74 9.22 -5.86
C PHE A 170 -20.24 10.62 -5.51
N HIS A 171 -19.50 10.76 -4.40
CA HIS A 171 -19.12 12.07 -3.86
C HIS A 171 -17.64 12.42 -4.08
N ARG A 172 -16.74 11.43 -4.19
CA ARG A 172 -15.28 11.65 -4.20
C ARG A 172 -14.60 11.23 -5.52
N LYS A 173 -15.36 10.83 -6.55
CA LYS A 173 -14.84 10.35 -7.85
C LYS A 173 -13.91 9.13 -7.72
N PHE A 174 -14.23 8.21 -6.82
CA PHE A 174 -13.45 7.00 -6.49
C PHE A 174 -13.68 5.87 -7.50
N TYR A 175 -13.47 6.17 -8.79
CA TYR A 175 -13.80 5.25 -9.87
C TYR A 175 -12.92 4.00 -9.86
N GLN A 176 -11.66 4.12 -9.48
CA GLN A 176 -10.76 2.99 -9.56
C GLN A 176 -10.92 2.01 -8.41
N SER A 177 -11.21 2.48 -7.21
CA SER A 177 -11.54 1.59 -6.10
C SER A 177 -12.86 0.86 -6.39
N VAL A 178 -13.86 1.52 -6.98
CA VAL A 178 -15.08 0.85 -7.45
C VAL A 178 -14.78 -0.21 -8.51
N TYR A 179 -13.96 0.12 -9.50
CA TYR A 179 -13.57 -0.85 -10.52
C TYR A 179 -12.84 -2.05 -9.91
N ALA A 180 -11.85 -1.81 -9.04
CA ALA A 180 -11.14 -2.85 -8.28
C ALA A 180 -12.09 -3.70 -7.42
N PHE A 181 -13.13 -3.08 -6.85
CA PHE A 181 -14.15 -3.76 -6.06
C PHE A 181 -14.91 -4.82 -6.87
N PHE A 182 -15.34 -4.48 -8.09
CA PHE A 182 -15.98 -5.46 -8.99
C PHE A 182 -15.01 -6.54 -9.45
N LEU A 183 -13.81 -6.11 -9.82
CA LEU A 183 -12.75 -6.98 -10.31
C LEU A 183 -12.30 -8.03 -9.31
N THR A 184 -12.38 -7.74 -8.02
CA THR A 184 -12.05 -8.69 -6.96
C THR A 184 -13.16 -9.69 -6.65
N GLY A 185 -14.28 -9.66 -7.39
CA GLY A 185 -15.32 -10.67 -7.33
C GLY A 185 -16.36 -10.42 -6.25
N TYR A 186 -16.63 -9.15 -5.93
CA TYR A 186 -17.72 -8.81 -5.03
C TYR A 186 -19.07 -9.22 -5.65
N HIS A 187 -19.81 -10.09 -4.96
CA HIS A 187 -21.18 -10.40 -5.32
C HIS A 187 -22.11 -9.35 -4.70
N CYS A 188 -22.48 -8.33 -5.49
CA CYS A 188 -23.66 -7.56 -5.18
C CYS A 188 -24.87 -8.32 -5.75
N ASP A 189 -25.82 -8.67 -4.90
CA ASP A 189 -27.12 -9.18 -5.32
C ASP A 189 -27.85 -8.22 -6.29
N ASP A 190 -27.40 -6.96 -6.37
CA ASP A 190 -27.91 -5.83 -7.18
C ASP A 190 -26.83 -5.20 -8.10
N THR A 191 -25.85 -5.97 -8.56
CA THR A 191 -24.66 -5.48 -9.32
C THR A 191 -25.00 -4.69 -10.58
N SER A 192 -26.00 -5.11 -11.35
CA SER A 192 -26.46 -4.41 -12.57
C SER A 192 -27.09 -3.06 -12.23
N ASN A 193 -28.00 -3.05 -11.26
CA ASN A 193 -28.70 -1.87 -10.78
C ASN A 193 -27.74 -0.81 -10.22
N PHE A 194 -26.64 -1.24 -9.58
CA PHE A 194 -25.63 -0.32 -9.05
C PHE A 194 -24.73 0.29 -10.14
N ILE A 195 -24.19 -0.51 -11.08
CA ILE A 195 -23.34 0.04 -12.14
C ILE A 195 -24.14 1.05 -12.96
N ASP A 196 -25.41 0.76 -13.24
CA ASP A 196 -26.30 1.68 -13.94
C ASP A 196 -26.53 2.97 -13.13
N LYS A 197 -26.63 2.89 -11.80
CA LYS A 197 -26.71 4.08 -10.92
C LYS A 197 -25.43 4.92 -10.95
N VAL A 198 -24.25 4.30 -10.93
CA VAL A 198 -22.97 5.04 -11.03
C VAL A 198 -22.81 5.67 -12.40
N LYS A 199 -23.11 4.94 -13.48
CA LYS A 199 -23.10 5.47 -14.86
C LYS A 199 -24.02 6.68 -15.00
N LYS A 200 -25.24 6.58 -14.45
CA LYS A 200 -26.19 7.67 -14.43
C LYS A 200 -25.64 8.88 -13.67
N ALA A 201 -25.09 8.67 -12.47
CA ALA A 201 -24.53 9.75 -11.66
C ALA A 201 -23.34 10.45 -12.35
N ILE A 202 -22.50 9.72 -13.07
CA ILE A 202 -21.40 10.28 -13.86
C ILE A 202 -21.96 11.15 -15.00
N ASN A 203 -22.92 10.63 -15.76
CA ASN A 203 -23.52 11.35 -16.89
C ASN A 203 -24.29 12.60 -16.45
N ASP A 204 -24.92 12.56 -15.27
CA ASP A 204 -25.62 13.71 -14.69
C ASP A 204 -24.63 14.81 -14.25
N GLN A 205 -23.41 14.44 -13.80
CA GLN A 205 -22.34 15.37 -13.42
C GLN A 205 -21.62 15.97 -14.63
N SER A 206 -21.41 15.22 -15.71
CA SER A 206 -20.75 15.70 -16.94
C SER A 206 -21.58 16.73 -17.71
N ASN A 207 -22.90 16.76 -17.51
CA ASN A 207 -23.78 17.77 -18.10
C ASN A 207 -23.69 19.16 -17.42
N SER A 208 -22.83 19.32 -16.41
CA SER A 208 -22.71 20.55 -15.60
C SER A 208 -21.35 21.26 -15.67
N GLU A 209 -20.31 20.63 -16.22
CA GLU A 209 -18.97 21.23 -16.36
C GLU A 209 -18.54 21.21 -17.83
N ASP A 210 -17.99 22.33 -18.31
CA ASP A 210 -17.59 22.55 -19.70
C ASP A 210 -16.74 21.41 -20.26
N ALA A 211 -17.23 20.84 -21.37
CA ALA A 211 -16.58 19.81 -22.17
C ALA A 211 -15.24 20.32 -22.74
N SER A 212 -14.19 20.28 -21.93
CA SER A 212 -12.82 20.39 -22.39
C SER A 212 -12.33 18.98 -22.75
N ASN A 213 -12.11 18.78 -24.05
CA ASN A 213 -11.68 17.52 -24.66
C ASN A 213 -10.45 16.92 -23.97
N GLY A 214 -10.63 15.76 -23.37
CA GLY A 214 -9.57 14.87 -22.89
C GLY A 214 -10.19 13.67 -22.18
N ASP A 215 -9.59 12.48 -22.33
CA ASP A 215 -10.01 11.24 -21.66
C ASP A 215 -10.14 11.46 -20.14
N THR A 216 -11.34 11.73 -19.64
CA THR A 216 -11.51 11.94 -18.20
C THR A 216 -11.43 10.59 -17.47
N PRO A 217 -11.00 10.55 -16.20
CA PRO A 217 -11.01 9.32 -15.41
C PRO A 217 -12.40 8.65 -15.34
N ALA A 218 -13.46 9.45 -15.49
CA ALA A 218 -14.83 8.97 -15.56
C ALA A 218 -15.10 8.24 -16.89
N ASP A 219 -14.68 8.79 -18.04
CA ASP A 219 -14.83 8.15 -19.34
C ASP A 219 -14.08 6.81 -19.41
N LYS A 220 -12.87 6.76 -18.84
CA LYS A 220 -12.09 5.52 -18.72
C LYS A 220 -12.81 4.47 -17.90
N PHE A 221 -13.41 4.87 -16.78
CA PHE A 221 -14.21 3.97 -15.94
C PHE A 221 -15.47 3.45 -16.67
N LEU A 222 -16.18 4.31 -17.41
CA LEU A 222 -17.35 3.91 -18.20
C LEU A 222 -16.96 2.85 -19.25
N LEU A 223 -15.89 3.09 -20.01
CA LEU A 223 -15.36 2.14 -20.99
C LEU A 223 -14.93 0.81 -20.36
N GLN A 224 -14.21 0.86 -19.24
CA GLN A 224 -13.75 -0.34 -18.52
C GLN A 224 -14.92 -1.16 -17.97
N THR A 225 -15.93 -0.50 -17.39
CA THR A 225 -17.12 -1.18 -16.86
C THR A 225 -18.00 -1.77 -17.96
N ASP A 226 -18.14 -1.10 -19.10
CA ASP A 226 -18.83 -1.63 -20.27
C ASP A 226 -18.12 -2.86 -20.84
N SER A 227 -16.79 -2.83 -20.93
CA SER A 227 -15.99 -3.98 -21.33
C SER A 227 -16.18 -5.17 -20.37
N LEU A 228 -16.27 -4.90 -19.06
CA LEU A 228 -16.47 -5.91 -18.03
C LEU A 228 -17.87 -6.55 -18.10
N LEU A 229 -18.91 -5.73 -18.28
CA LEU A 229 -20.30 -6.19 -18.35
C LEU A 229 -20.60 -6.95 -19.65
N ASN A 230 -20.00 -6.51 -20.76
CA ASN A 230 -20.18 -7.10 -22.09
C ASN A 230 -19.03 -8.07 -22.46
N MET A 231 -18.38 -8.67 -21.47
CA MET A 231 -17.29 -9.60 -21.69
C MET A 231 -17.70 -10.76 -22.60
N LYS A 232 -16.96 -10.95 -23.71
CA LYS A 232 -17.06 -12.16 -24.52
C LYS A 232 -16.83 -13.40 -23.63
N CYS A 233 -17.42 -14.53 -24.00
CA CYS A 233 -17.36 -15.77 -23.21
C CYS A 233 -15.92 -16.18 -22.81
N THR A 234 -14.94 -15.93 -23.69
CA THR A 234 -13.51 -16.20 -23.44
C THR A 234 -12.95 -15.35 -22.29
N HIS A 235 -13.21 -14.04 -22.28
CA HIS A 235 -12.78 -13.14 -21.21
C HIS A 235 -13.52 -13.43 -19.89
N ARG A 236 -14.79 -13.82 -19.97
CA ARG A 236 -15.56 -14.24 -18.79
C ARG A 236 -14.94 -15.46 -18.11
N LEU A 237 -14.52 -16.47 -18.87
CA LEU A 237 -13.81 -17.63 -18.32
C LEU A 237 -12.48 -17.21 -17.70
N GLN A 238 -11.68 -16.37 -18.36
CA GLN A 238 -10.42 -15.87 -17.81
C GLN A 238 -10.64 -15.09 -16.50
N HIS A 239 -11.70 -14.30 -16.40
CA HIS A 239 -12.05 -13.57 -15.18
C HIS A 239 -12.49 -14.53 -14.06
N LEU A 240 -13.32 -15.53 -14.35
CA LEU A 240 -13.70 -16.57 -13.37
C LEU A 240 -12.50 -17.36 -12.85
N CYS A 241 -11.57 -17.75 -13.74
CA CYS A 241 -10.31 -18.39 -13.35
C CYS A 241 -9.50 -17.48 -12.42
N ARG A 242 -9.42 -16.18 -12.74
CA ARG A 242 -8.74 -15.17 -11.91
C ARG A 242 -9.32 -15.15 -10.50
N LEU A 243 -10.64 -15.04 -10.37
CA LEU A 243 -11.33 -15.03 -9.08
C LEU A 243 -11.09 -16.33 -8.31
N LYS A 244 -11.13 -17.47 -8.98
CA LYS A 244 -10.89 -18.77 -8.33
C LYS A 244 -9.48 -18.87 -7.75
N VAL A 245 -8.47 -18.39 -8.49
CA VAL A 245 -7.08 -18.33 -8.01
C VAL A 245 -6.97 -17.36 -6.83
N ARG A 246 -7.52 -16.15 -6.95
CA ARG A 246 -7.49 -15.15 -5.86
C ARG A 246 -8.12 -15.68 -4.57
N ASN A 247 -9.29 -16.30 -4.68
CA ASN A 247 -10.00 -16.87 -3.53
C ASN A 247 -9.25 -18.03 -2.88
N SER A 248 -8.29 -18.67 -3.57
CA SER A 248 -7.49 -19.77 -3.02
C SER A 248 -6.39 -19.30 -2.06
N PHE A 249 -6.03 -18.02 -2.05
CA PHE A 249 -5.06 -17.44 -1.13
C PHE A 249 -5.68 -17.21 0.26
N HIS A 250 -6.08 -18.29 0.94
CA HIS A 250 -6.81 -18.21 2.20
C HIS A 250 -6.02 -17.60 3.37
N ASN A 251 -4.69 -17.73 3.34
CA ASN A 251 -3.80 -17.33 4.45
C ASN A 251 -2.82 -16.21 4.10
N CYS A 252 -2.70 -15.83 2.83
CA CYS A 252 -1.77 -14.82 2.34
C CYS A 252 -2.48 -13.80 1.45
N ASN A 253 -1.91 -12.61 1.30
CA ASN A 253 -2.46 -11.62 0.39
C ASN A 253 -2.14 -11.95 -1.08
N VAL A 254 -2.88 -11.35 -2.01
CA VAL A 254 -2.74 -11.66 -3.45
C VAL A 254 -1.39 -11.21 -4.02
N PHE A 255 -0.81 -10.11 -3.52
CA PHE A 255 0.52 -9.65 -3.97
C PHE A 255 1.58 -10.70 -3.68
N TYR A 256 1.71 -11.10 -2.42
CA TYR A 256 2.64 -12.15 -2.00
C TYR A 256 2.34 -13.48 -2.72
N GLY A 257 1.08 -13.94 -2.67
CA GLY A 257 0.68 -15.22 -3.27
C GLY A 257 0.97 -15.30 -4.77
N SER A 258 0.72 -14.22 -5.51
CA SER A 258 1.01 -14.16 -6.95
C SER A 258 2.49 -14.27 -7.29
N GLU A 259 3.38 -13.77 -6.41
CA GLU A 259 4.82 -13.84 -6.64
C GLU A 259 5.37 -15.26 -6.44
N GLN A 260 4.79 -16.01 -5.50
CA GLN A 260 5.15 -17.41 -5.24
C GLN A 260 4.69 -18.37 -6.34
N LEU A 261 3.72 -17.98 -7.18
CA LEU A 261 3.27 -18.81 -8.28
C LEU A 261 4.28 -18.80 -9.44
N HIS A 262 4.60 -19.99 -9.98
CA HIS A 262 5.39 -20.17 -11.19
C HIS A 262 4.57 -19.86 -12.45
N LEU A 263 4.14 -18.60 -12.59
CA LEU A 263 3.39 -18.10 -13.72
C LEU A 263 4.20 -17.06 -14.52
N PRO A 264 3.95 -16.94 -15.85
CA PRO A 264 4.44 -15.83 -16.64
C PRO A 264 4.08 -14.47 -16.03
N THR A 265 4.96 -13.49 -16.19
CA THR A 265 4.78 -12.12 -15.66
C THR A 265 3.49 -11.46 -16.16
N SER A 266 3.05 -11.76 -17.38
CA SER A 266 1.76 -11.29 -17.91
C SER A 266 0.56 -11.80 -17.09
N LEU A 267 0.57 -13.07 -16.68
CA LEU A 267 -0.48 -13.66 -15.85
C LEU A 267 -0.41 -13.18 -14.40
N LYS A 268 0.79 -12.97 -13.84
CA LYS A 268 0.96 -12.35 -12.53
C LYS A 268 0.37 -10.93 -12.51
N LYS A 269 0.69 -10.11 -13.52
CA LYS A 269 0.11 -8.78 -13.70
C LYS A 269 -1.40 -8.82 -13.87
N TYR A 270 -1.92 -9.80 -14.60
CA TYR A 270 -3.36 -10.03 -14.74
C TYR A 270 -4.03 -10.35 -13.39
N LEU A 271 -3.41 -11.14 -12.50
CA LEU A 271 -3.93 -11.38 -11.14
C LEU A 271 -3.98 -10.12 -10.27
N LEU A 272 -3.02 -9.21 -10.48
CA LEU A 272 -2.84 -7.95 -9.73
C LEU A 272 -3.45 -6.73 -10.41
N TYR A 273 -4.07 -6.88 -11.58
CA TYR A 273 -4.59 -5.76 -12.38
C TYR A 273 -3.53 -4.69 -12.72
N GLU A 274 -2.25 -5.04 -12.72
CA GLU A 274 -1.16 -4.13 -13.10
C GLU A 274 -1.10 -3.98 -14.64
N GLY A 275 -1.65 -2.88 -15.17
CA GLY A 275 -1.61 -2.54 -16.60
C GLY A 275 -2.96 -2.41 -17.31
N GLU A 276 -4.08 -2.63 -16.61
CA GLU A 276 -5.45 -2.36 -17.12
C GLU A 276 -6.04 -1.06 -16.55
N LEU A 277 -5.26 -0.32 -15.75
CA LEU A 277 -5.66 0.83 -14.94
C LEU A 277 -5.19 2.18 -15.50
#